data_AF-A0A1E7KZH1-F1
#
_entry.id   AF-A0A1E7KZH1-F1
#
_cell.length_a   1.000
_cell.length_b   1.000
_cell.length_c   1.000
_cell.angle_alpha   90.00
_cell.angle_beta   90.00
_cell.angle_gamma   90.00
#
_symmetry.space_group_name_H-M   'P 1'
#
loop_
_entity.id
_entity.type
_entity.pdbx_description
1 polymer ?
#
loop_
_entity_poly.entity_id
_entity_poly.type
_entity_poly.pdbx_seq_one_letter_code
_entity_poly.pdbx_strand_id
1 'polypeptide(L)'
;MTVKKLPLVSNGHALLPKRVEEVTAFESSFGELVVIGAHSRCADCDQAPVYVVGEEAVHVQSPCPFPDGITMQITLEVPSGQMIVTDDLRAVHDVDFDAGASYSTALGMAQVVEAMAALGCAFGPVFNTCPGLYRTHEPDSYLIAAPVIDEADVPSLPEETRLARISTALWAYSIADVEDWKAKAGDVDQLGKYTVVDVTPGTYRFTLHAGERGFDHYAEGTVVFAHVELVTEAPAH
;
A
#
# COMPACT_ATOMS: atom_id res chain seq x y z
N MET A 1 -23.71 -32.23 -15.80
CA MET A 1 -23.04 -31.09 -15.17
C MET A 1 -23.30 -29.87 -16.03
N THR A 2 -24.14 -28.95 -15.56
CA THR A 2 -24.45 -27.73 -16.31
C THR A 2 -23.49 -26.64 -15.87
N VAL A 3 -22.64 -26.18 -16.79
CA VAL A 3 -21.69 -25.09 -16.55
C VAL A 3 -22.32 -23.81 -17.07
N LYS A 4 -22.42 -22.78 -16.23
CA LYS A 4 -22.96 -21.47 -16.61
C LYS A 4 -21.91 -20.39 -16.42
N LYS A 5 -21.79 -19.50 -17.39
CA LYS A 5 -21.12 -18.20 -17.22
C LYS A 5 -22.18 -17.18 -16.84
N LEU A 6 -21.96 -16.49 -15.74
CA LEU A 6 -22.94 -15.55 -15.17
C LEU A 6 -22.20 -14.31 -14.66
N PRO A 7 -22.81 -13.12 -14.75
CA PRO A 7 -22.30 -11.92 -14.11
C PRO A 7 -22.21 -12.10 -12.59
N LEU A 8 -21.22 -11.45 -11.98
CA LEU A 8 -21.07 -11.42 -10.52
C LEU A 8 -21.57 -10.10 -9.93
N VAL A 9 -22.57 -10.18 -9.06
CA VAL A 9 -22.99 -9.08 -8.19
C VAL A 9 -22.19 -9.19 -6.89
N SER A 10 -21.05 -8.50 -6.83
CA SER A 10 -20.06 -8.68 -5.77
C SER A 10 -20.41 -8.05 -4.42
N ASN A 11 -21.49 -7.25 -4.35
CA ASN A 11 -21.90 -6.55 -3.13
C ASN A 11 -20.76 -5.71 -2.49
N GLY A 12 -20.01 -4.99 -3.34
CA GLY A 12 -18.88 -4.15 -2.94
C GLY A 12 -17.56 -4.90 -2.76
N HIS A 13 -17.53 -6.24 -2.86
CA HIS A 13 -16.27 -6.98 -2.73
C HIS A 13 -15.38 -6.86 -3.99
N ALA A 14 -14.06 -6.78 -3.77
CA ALA A 14 -13.02 -6.84 -4.80
C ALA A 14 -12.65 -8.31 -5.09
N LEU A 15 -13.49 -8.99 -5.88
CA LEU A 15 -13.35 -10.45 -6.13
C LEU A 15 -12.87 -10.80 -7.53
N LEU A 16 -12.87 -9.84 -8.45
CA LEU A 16 -12.52 -10.11 -9.85
C LEU A 16 -11.22 -9.40 -10.21
N PRO A 17 -10.37 -10.04 -11.04
CA PRO A 17 -9.31 -9.33 -11.73
C PRO A 17 -9.87 -8.15 -12.53
N LYS A 18 -9.04 -7.13 -12.79
CA LYS A 18 -9.44 -5.98 -13.61
C LYS A 18 -10.03 -6.45 -14.95
N ARG A 19 -11.16 -5.84 -15.34
CA ARG A 19 -11.87 -6.09 -16.62
C ARG A 19 -12.51 -7.48 -16.76
N VAL A 20 -12.69 -8.21 -15.67
CA VAL A 20 -13.50 -9.43 -15.63
C VAL A 20 -14.82 -9.10 -14.93
N GLU A 21 -15.95 -9.47 -15.54
CA GLU A 21 -17.30 -9.20 -15.00
C GLU A 21 -18.12 -10.48 -14.75
N GLU A 22 -17.64 -11.62 -15.27
CA GLU A 22 -18.34 -12.90 -15.22
C GLU A 22 -17.54 -13.94 -14.44
N VAL A 23 -18.28 -14.83 -13.78
CA VAL A 23 -17.76 -16.03 -13.14
C VAL A 23 -18.37 -17.27 -13.78
N THR A 24 -17.70 -18.40 -13.62
CA THR A 24 -18.26 -19.70 -14.03
C THR A 24 -18.78 -20.42 -12.80
N ALA A 25 -20.06 -20.79 -12.83
CA ALA A 25 -20.74 -21.53 -11.78
C ALA A 25 -21.16 -22.92 -12.26
N PHE A 26 -20.93 -23.93 -11.45
CA PHE A 26 -21.34 -25.31 -11.72
C PHE A 26 -21.50 -26.11 -10.43
N GLU A 27 -22.24 -27.21 -10.49
CA GLU A 27 -22.31 -28.19 -9.41
C GLU A 27 -21.21 -29.26 -9.60
N SER A 28 -20.44 -29.53 -8.56
CA SER A 28 -19.39 -30.54 -8.57
C SER A 28 -19.98 -31.95 -8.62
N SER A 29 -19.14 -32.96 -8.85
CA SER A 29 -19.54 -34.37 -8.75
C SER A 29 -20.03 -34.80 -7.37
N PHE A 30 -19.81 -33.96 -6.35
CA PHE A 30 -20.24 -34.18 -4.96
C PHE A 30 -21.50 -33.37 -4.60
N GLY A 31 -22.12 -32.66 -5.55
CA GLY A 31 -23.31 -31.84 -5.31
C GLY A 31 -23.00 -30.46 -4.71
N GLU A 32 -21.72 -30.07 -4.64
CA GLU A 32 -21.32 -28.77 -4.12
C GLU A 32 -21.36 -27.71 -5.21
N LEU A 33 -21.88 -26.53 -4.90
CA LEU A 33 -21.78 -25.39 -5.80
C LEU A 33 -20.32 -24.88 -5.82
N VAL A 34 -19.77 -24.78 -7.02
CA VAL A 34 -18.42 -24.24 -7.27
C VAL A 34 -18.53 -23.00 -8.14
N VAL A 35 -17.86 -21.93 -7.72
CA VAL A 35 -17.71 -20.69 -8.47
C VAL A 35 -16.22 -20.47 -8.73
N ILE A 36 -15.85 -20.35 -10.01
CA ILE A 36 -14.46 -20.08 -10.44
C ILE A 36 -14.39 -18.79 -11.25
N GLY A 37 -13.18 -18.23 -11.34
CA GLY A 37 -12.92 -16.95 -12.01
C GLY A 37 -12.92 -15.74 -11.06
N ALA A 38 -13.24 -15.97 -9.78
CA ALA A 38 -13.11 -14.99 -8.71
C ALA A 38 -11.96 -15.37 -7.75
N HIS A 39 -11.40 -14.36 -7.08
CA HIS A 39 -10.49 -14.54 -5.96
C HIS A 39 -11.17 -15.30 -4.82
N SER A 40 -10.39 -16.11 -4.10
CA SER A 40 -10.88 -16.89 -2.95
C SER A 40 -11.25 -16.00 -1.75
N ARG A 41 -10.73 -14.78 -1.70
CA ARG A 41 -10.98 -13.78 -0.66
C ARG A 41 -11.04 -12.40 -1.32
N CYS A 42 -11.79 -11.47 -0.70
CA CYS A 42 -11.87 -10.09 -1.14
C CYS A 42 -10.51 -9.39 -1.01
N ALA A 43 -10.06 -8.70 -2.06
CA ALA A 43 -8.80 -7.95 -2.03
C ALA A 43 -8.80 -6.75 -1.06
N ASP A 44 -9.99 -6.31 -0.60
CA ASP A 44 -10.09 -5.17 0.31
C ASP A 44 -10.22 -5.62 1.77
N CYS A 45 -11.23 -6.44 2.08
CA CYS A 45 -11.56 -6.84 3.46
C CYS A 45 -11.06 -8.22 3.88
N ASP A 46 -10.40 -8.95 2.99
CA ASP A 46 -9.91 -10.32 3.19
C ASP A 46 -10.99 -11.36 3.52
N GLN A 47 -12.28 -11.07 3.39
CA GLN A 47 -13.33 -12.08 3.65
C GLN A 47 -13.49 -13.05 2.48
N ALA A 48 -13.70 -14.34 2.79
CA ALA A 48 -14.12 -15.32 1.80
C ALA A 48 -15.58 -15.06 1.38
N PRO A 49 -15.89 -14.95 0.09
CA PRO A 49 -17.25 -14.67 -0.37
C PRO A 49 -18.17 -15.87 -0.18
N VAL A 50 -19.43 -15.60 0.18
CA VAL A 50 -20.50 -16.60 0.19
C VAL A 50 -21.41 -16.32 -1.00
N TYR A 51 -21.47 -17.28 -1.92
CA TYR A 51 -22.18 -17.15 -3.19
C TYR A 51 -23.60 -17.73 -3.13
N VAL A 52 -24.53 -17.05 -3.82
CA VAL A 52 -25.85 -17.56 -4.18
C VAL A 52 -25.96 -17.48 -5.69
N VAL A 53 -26.20 -18.62 -6.34
CA VAL A 53 -26.35 -18.68 -7.80
C VAL A 53 -27.83 -18.59 -8.16
N GLY A 54 -28.20 -17.48 -8.78
CA GLY A 54 -29.51 -17.28 -9.39
C GLY A 54 -29.56 -17.77 -10.83
N GLU A 55 -30.68 -17.52 -11.49
CA GLU A 55 -30.84 -17.86 -12.91
C GLU A 55 -29.98 -16.96 -13.82
N GLU A 56 -29.87 -15.67 -13.48
CA GLU A 56 -29.25 -14.64 -14.30
C GLU A 56 -27.88 -14.15 -13.78
N ALA A 57 -27.56 -14.39 -12.50
CA ALA A 57 -26.34 -13.87 -11.87
C ALA A 57 -25.87 -14.72 -10.68
N VAL A 58 -24.60 -14.53 -10.29
CA VAL A 58 -24.06 -14.98 -9.01
C VAL A 58 -24.01 -13.79 -8.05
N HIS A 59 -24.55 -13.93 -6.84
CA HIS A 59 -24.59 -12.88 -5.84
C HIS A 59 -23.70 -13.21 -4.64
N VAL A 60 -22.99 -12.22 -4.12
CA VAL A 60 -22.31 -12.31 -2.82
C VAL A 60 -23.28 -11.87 -1.73
N GLN A 61 -23.50 -12.72 -0.73
CA GLN A 61 -24.56 -12.51 0.27
C GLN A 61 -24.33 -11.26 1.14
N SER A 62 -23.13 -11.10 1.69
CA SER A 62 -22.82 -10.04 2.65
C SER A 62 -22.06 -8.90 1.97
N PRO A 63 -22.35 -7.63 2.30
CA PRO A 63 -21.64 -6.50 1.73
C PRO A 63 -20.19 -6.47 2.24
N CYS A 64 -19.27 -5.96 1.41
CA CYS A 64 -17.92 -5.65 1.84
C CYS A 64 -17.96 -4.49 2.86
N PRO A 65 -17.25 -4.57 4.00
CA PRO A 65 -17.14 -3.44 4.93
C PRO A 65 -16.31 -2.27 4.37
N PHE A 66 -15.50 -2.52 3.33
CA PHE A 66 -14.64 -1.54 2.67
C PHE A 66 -14.91 -1.53 1.15
N PRO A 67 -16.10 -1.07 0.70
CA PRO A 67 -16.44 -1.09 -0.72
C PRO A 67 -15.57 -0.12 -1.55
N ASP A 68 -15.08 0.93 -0.92
CA ASP A 68 -14.23 1.98 -1.53
C ASP A 68 -12.73 1.76 -1.24
N GLY A 69 -12.36 0.60 -0.68
CA GLY A 69 -10.99 0.33 -0.22
C GLY A 69 -10.66 1.09 1.07
N ILE A 70 -9.36 1.32 1.30
CA ILE A 70 -8.83 1.96 2.51
C ILE A 70 -7.72 2.95 2.13
N THR A 71 -7.98 4.24 2.32
CA THR A 71 -6.92 5.27 2.43
C THR A 71 -6.35 5.21 3.83
N MET A 72 -5.05 4.97 3.97
CA MET A 72 -4.39 4.91 5.28
C MET A 72 -3.79 6.27 5.63
N GLN A 73 -3.91 6.66 6.89
CA GLN A 73 -3.25 7.85 7.42
C GLN A 73 -2.47 7.50 8.68
N ILE A 74 -1.19 7.87 8.70
CA ILE A 74 -0.31 7.73 9.86
C ILE A 74 0.47 9.02 10.08
N THR A 75 1.08 9.13 11.25
CA THR A 75 1.97 10.22 11.62
C THR A 75 3.33 9.68 12.02
N LEU A 76 4.38 10.43 11.67
CA LEU A 76 5.76 10.14 12.05
C LEU A 76 6.36 11.37 12.73
N GLU A 77 6.87 11.18 13.94
CA GLU A 77 7.63 12.22 14.65
C GLU A 77 9.08 12.23 14.15
N VAL A 78 9.55 13.39 13.70
CA VAL A 78 10.93 13.59 13.21
C VAL A 78 11.58 14.78 13.92
N PRO A 79 11.78 14.70 15.26
CA PRO A 79 12.37 15.79 16.02
C PRO A 79 13.83 16.07 15.66
N SER A 80 14.55 15.11 15.05
CA SER A 80 15.93 15.32 14.62
C SER A 80 16.04 16.23 13.39
N GLY A 81 14.95 16.42 12.64
CA GLY A 81 14.99 17.01 11.30
C GLY A 81 15.66 16.12 10.25
N GLN A 82 15.84 14.83 10.53
CA GLN A 82 16.45 13.88 9.60
C GLN A 82 15.61 12.62 9.49
N MET A 83 15.17 12.32 8.26
CA MET A 83 14.50 11.07 7.92
C MET A 83 15.50 10.09 7.31
N ILE A 84 15.56 8.85 7.82
CA ILE A 84 16.18 7.74 7.12
C ILE A 84 15.16 7.08 6.20
N VAL A 85 15.49 6.94 4.92
CA VAL A 85 14.63 6.34 3.88
C VAL A 85 15.31 5.11 3.32
N THR A 86 14.62 3.97 3.35
CA THR A 86 15.10 2.69 2.80
C THR A 86 13.92 1.79 2.42
N ASP A 87 14.19 0.60 1.91
CA ASP A 87 13.18 -0.44 1.66
C ASP A 87 12.95 -1.34 2.89
N ASP A 88 13.92 -1.48 3.81
CA ASP A 88 13.76 -2.30 5.02
C ASP A 88 14.30 -1.63 6.29
N LEU A 89 13.41 -1.32 7.23
CA LEU A 89 13.77 -1.00 8.62
C LEU A 89 13.29 -2.05 9.63
N ARG A 90 12.82 -3.22 9.17
CA ARG A 90 12.19 -4.23 10.04
C ARG A 90 13.15 -4.93 11.00
N ALA A 91 14.46 -4.83 10.76
CA ALA A 91 15.46 -5.28 11.74
C ALA A 91 15.32 -4.58 13.10
N VAL A 92 14.76 -3.37 13.10
CA VAL A 92 14.52 -2.54 14.29
C VAL A 92 13.02 -2.38 14.56
N HIS A 93 12.23 -2.22 13.51
CA HIS A 93 10.77 -2.04 13.57
C HIS A 93 10.08 -3.34 13.14
N ASP A 94 10.18 -4.37 13.97
CA ASP A 94 9.64 -5.69 13.66
C ASP A 94 8.14 -5.79 14.00
N VAL A 95 7.35 -6.26 13.05
CA VAL A 95 5.92 -6.52 13.21
C VAL A 95 5.57 -7.85 12.57
N ASP A 96 4.58 -8.53 13.12
CA ASP A 96 4.05 -9.77 12.55
C ASP A 96 3.05 -9.44 11.42
N PHE A 97 3.47 -9.65 10.17
CA PHE A 97 2.65 -9.42 8.97
C PHE A 97 1.48 -10.41 8.84
N ASP A 98 1.49 -11.49 9.62
CA ASP A 98 0.47 -12.55 9.62
C ASP A 98 -0.47 -12.46 10.85
N ALA A 99 -0.30 -11.44 11.71
CA ALA A 99 -1.12 -11.27 12.91
C ALA A 99 -2.61 -10.95 12.62
N GLY A 100 -2.95 -10.61 11.39
CA GLY A 100 -4.28 -10.12 11.00
C GLY A 100 -4.75 -10.63 9.63
N ALA A 101 -5.38 -9.74 8.88
CA ALA A 101 -5.75 -10.01 7.50
C ALA A 101 -4.49 -10.17 6.64
N SER A 102 -4.60 -10.92 5.54
CA SER A 102 -3.48 -11.10 4.61
C SER A 102 -2.91 -9.76 4.16
N TYR A 103 -1.58 -9.57 4.27
CA TYR A 103 -0.88 -8.36 3.79
C TYR A 103 -1.07 -8.09 2.29
N SER A 104 -1.55 -9.06 1.52
CA SER A 104 -1.92 -8.87 0.12
C SER A 104 -3.29 -8.18 -0.08
N THR A 105 -3.97 -7.80 0.99
CA THR A 105 -5.27 -7.11 0.97
C THR A 105 -5.16 -5.70 1.55
N ALA A 106 -6.09 -4.80 1.18
CA ALA A 106 -6.09 -3.43 1.71
C ALA A 106 -6.16 -3.40 3.25
N LEU A 107 -6.99 -4.25 3.86
CA LEU A 107 -7.11 -4.36 5.31
C LEU A 107 -5.80 -4.84 5.96
N GLY A 108 -5.17 -5.88 5.41
CA GLY A 108 -3.90 -6.39 5.95
C GLY A 108 -2.77 -5.37 5.82
N MET A 109 -2.71 -4.65 4.68
CA MET A 109 -1.77 -3.52 4.52
C MET A 109 -2.02 -2.45 5.58
N ALA A 110 -3.27 -2.04 5.80
CA ALA A 110 -3.62 -1.02 6.79
C ALA A 110 -3.19 -1.42 8.21
N GLN A 111 -3.41 -2.68 8.59
CA GLN A 111 -3.01 -3.20 9.90
C GLN A 111 -1.49 -3.18 10.10
N VAL A 112 -0.71 -3.57 9.08
CA VAL A 112 0.75 -3.53 9.14
C VAL A 112 1.26 -2.09 9.16
N VAL A 113 0.70 -1.21 8.33
CA VAL A 113 1.07 0.22 8.28
C VAL A 113 0.84 0.88 9.64
N GLU A 114 -0.31 0.62 10.27
CA GLU A 114 -0.64 1.13 11.60
C GLU A 114 0.31 0.57 12.67
N ALA A 115 0.61 -0.74 12.63
CA ALA A 115 1.53 -1.37 13.57
C ALA A 115 2.96 -0.82 13.45
N MET A 116 3.47 -0.62 12.23
CA MET A 116 4.77 -0.02 11.98
C MET A 116 4.83 1.44 12.44
N ALA A 117 3.77 2.22 12.19
CA ALA A 117 3.67 3.60 12.63
C ALA A 117 3.69 3.71 14.16
N ALA A 118 3.04 2.79 14.87
CA ALA A 118 3.08 2.72 16.33
C ALA A 118 4.51 2.45 16.87
N LEU A 119 5.39 1.87 16.05
CA LEU A 119 6.81 1.70 16.36
C LEU A 119 7.67 2.88 15.90
N GLY A 120 7.12 3.97 15.35
CA GLY A 120 7.90 5.10 14.86
C GLY A 120 8.46 4.92 13.44
N CYS A 121 7.87 4.03 12.64
CA CYS A 121 8.26 3.82 11.25
C CYS A 121 7.08 4.03 10.31
N ALA A 122 7.18 5.03 9.43
CA ALA A 122 6.29 5.15 8.29
C ALA A 122 6.66 4.07 7.25
N PHE A 123 5.83 3.03 7.20
CA PHE A 123 5.95 1.92 6.26
C PHE A 123 4.80 1.98 5.25
N GLY A 124 5.06 1.64 3.99
CA GLY A 124 3.99 1.61 2.99
C GLY A 124 4.32 0.77 1.76
N PRO A 125 3.33 0.05 1.19
CA PRO A 125 3.52 -0.75 -0.01
C PRO A 125 3.72 0.12 -1.25
N VAL A 126 4.70 -0.26 -2.07
CA VAL A 126 5.01 0.37 -3.36
C VAL A 126 5.03 -0.59 -4.53
N PHE A 127 4.78 -1.87 -4.26
CA PHE A 127 4.79 -2.94 -5.26
C PHE A 127 6.13 -2.95 -6.03
N ASN A 128 6.11 -3.42 -7.28
CA ASN A 128 7.32 -3.50 -8.09
C ASN A 128 7.50 -2.27 -9.00
N THR A 129 7.59 -1.06 -8.42
CA THR A 129 7.63 0.22 -9.18
C THR A 129 8.87 1.09 -8.96
N CYS A 130 9.70 0.81 -7.95
CA CYS A 130 10.93 1.53 -7.60
C CYS A 130 10.71 3.05 -7.42
N PRO A 131 9.79 3.48 -6.56
CA PRO A 131 9.50 4.90 -6.43
C PRO A 131 10.67 5.67 -5.80
N GLY A 132 10.55 6.97 -5.79
CA GLY A 132 11.40 7.87 -5.01
C GLY A 132 10.58 8.66 -3.99
N LEU A 133 11.29 9.24 -3.03
CA LEU A 133 10.78 10.36 -2.23
C LEU A 133 11.14 11.65 -2.96
N TYR A 134 10.15 12.48 -3.26
CA TYR A 134 10.29 13.72 -4.01
C TYR A 134 9.83 14.90 -3.19
N ARG A 135 10.58 16.01 -3.24
CA ARG A 135 10.11 17.30 -2.74
C ARG A 135 9.08 17.88 -3.71
N THR A 136 7.99 18.43 -3.19
CA THR A 136 7.04 19.19 -4.01
C THR A 136 7.50 20.63 -4.18
N HIS A 137 6.69 21.46 -4.84
CA HIS A 137 6.92 22.90 -4.91
C HIS A 137 6.50 23.64 -3.64
N GLU A 138 5.75 22.98 -2.75
CA GLU A 138 5.32 23.53 -1.47
C GLU A 138 6.36 23.22 -0.38
N PRO A 139 6.61 24.14 0.55
CA PRO A 139 7.47 23.88 1.71
C PRO A 139 6.97 22.67 2.52
N ASP A 140 7.91 21.84 2.97
CA ASP A 140 7.66 20.70 3.87
C ASP A 140 6.58 19.70 3.39
N SER A 141 6.45 19.61 2.07
CA SER A 141 5.53 18.72 1.38
C SER A 141 6.29 17.84 0.38
N TYR A 142 6.02 16.54 0.44
CA TYR A 142 6.74 15.50 -0.30
C TYR A 142 5.78 14.45 -0.86
N LEU A 143 6.26 13.69 -1.84
CA LEU A 143 5.55 12.58 -2.45
C LEU A 143 6.41 11.32 -2.45
N ILE A 144 5.79 10.18 -2.22
CA ILE A 144 6.37 8.88 -2.59
C ILE A 144 5.72 8.48 -3.90
N ALA A 145 6.49 8.51 -4.99
CA ALA A 145 5.93 8.34 -6.33
C ALA A 145 6.85 7.56 -7.27
N ALA A 146 6.26 6.84 -8.21
CA ALA A 146 6.95 6.29 -9.37
C ALA A 146 6.62 7.17 -10.59
N PRO A 147 7.57 7.99 -11.08
CA PRO A 147 7.34 8.81 -12.26
C PRO A 147 7.27 7.94 -13.52
N VAL A 148 6.44 8.36 -14.47
CA VAL A 148 6.52 7.87 -15.85
C VAL A 148 7.82 8.33 -16.46
N ILE A 149 8.45 7.44 -17.21
CA ILE A 149 9.61 7.71 -18.05
C ILE A 149 9.12 7.76 -19.49
N ASP A 150 9.33 8.88 -20.18
CA ASP A 150 8.94 9.02 -21.58
C ASP A 150 9.90 8.27 -22.53
N GLU A 151 9.63 8.32 -23.85
CA GLU A 151 10.45 7.65 -24.86
C GLU A 151 11.91 8.16 -24.92
N ALA A 152 12.20 9.31 -24.31
CA ALA A 152 13.53 9.91 -24.24
C ALA A 152 14.23 9.66 -22.88
N ASP A 153 13.72 8.71 -22.08
CA ASP A 153 14.18 8.41 -20.73
C ASP A 153 14.05 9.60 -19.75
N VAL A 154 13.13 10.55 -20.01
CA VAL A 154 12.90 11.71 -19.14
C VAL A 154 11.76 11.39 -18.16
N PRO A 155 12.00 11.47 -16.84
CA PRO A 155 10.95 11.26 -15.86
C PRO A 155 10.01 12.47 -15.77
N SER A 156 8.73 12.18 -15.64
CA SER A 156 7.65 13.15 -15.41
C SER A 156 7.77 13.94 -14.11
N LEU A 157 8.54 13.43 -13.13
CA LEU A 157 9.00 14.20 -11.97
C LEU A 157 10.48 14.51 -12.15
N PRO A 158 10.91 15.78 -12.03
CA PRO A 158 12.30 16.15 -12.23
C PRO A 158 13.22 15.45 -11.22
N GLU A 159 14.33 14.89 -11.71
CA GLU A 159 15.30 14.15 -10.89
C GLU A 159 15.92 15.02 -9.78
N GLU A 160 16.07 16.32 -10.02
CA GLU A 160 16.56 17.29 -9.04
C GLU A 160 15.64 17.44 -7.82
N THR A 161 14.37 17.02 -7.92
CA THR A 161 13.43 17.02 -6.80
C THR A 161 13.44 15.71 -6.02
N ARG A 162 14.12 14.66 -6.52
CA ARG A 162 14.21 13.36 -5.86
C ARG A 162 15.22 13.41 -4.72
N LEU A 163 14.74 13.19 -3.51
CA LEU A 163 15.54 13.18 -2.28
C LEU A 163 16.10 11.80 -1.96
N ALA A 164 15.35 10.74 -2.27
CA ALA A 164 15.76 9.36 -2.05
C ALA A 164 15.19 8.43 -3.11
N ARG A 165 15.87 7.31 -3.36
CA ARG A 165 15.36 6.21 -4.17
C ARG A 165 14.95 5.05 -3.26
N ILE A 166 13.75 4.52 -3.48
CA ILE A 166 13.23 3.35 -2.79
C ILE A 166 13.42 2.13 -3.69
N SER A 167 14.05 1.09 -3.13
CA SER A 167 14.25 -0.20 -3.80
C SER A 167 12.97 -1.05 -3.70
N THR A 168 12.69 -1.87 -4.71
CA THR A 168 11.55 -2.80 -4.70
C THR A 168 11.90 -4.18 -4.18
N ALA A 169 13.06 -4.38 -3.55
CA ALA A 169 13.43 -5.71 -3.05
C ALA A 169 12.35 -6.29 -2.11
N LEU A 170 11.62 -5.43 -1.40
CA LEU A 170 10.54 -5.81 -0.48
C LEU A 170 9.17 -5.24 -0.86
N TRP A 171 9.06 -4.63 -2.04
CA TRP A 171 7.82 -4.01 -2.52
C TRP A 171 7.20 -2.99 -1.54
N ALA A 172 8.02 -2.38 -0.68
CA ALA A 172 7.62 -1.39 0.32
C ALA A 172 8.71 -0.34 0.52
N TYR A 173 8.34 0.80 1.12
CA TYR A 173 9.26 1.75 1.72
C TYR A 173 9.20 1.66 3.25
N SER A 174 10.29 2.08 3.90
CA SER A 174 10.40 2.28 5.34
C SER A 174 11.09 3.62 5.61
N ILE A 175 10.44 4.49 6.40
CA ILE A 175 10.94 5.82 6.76
C ILE A 175 10.81 6.01 8.27
N ALA A 176 11.88 6.47 8.92
CA ALA A 176 11.87 6.78 10.35
C ALA A 176 12.72 8.03 10.65
N ASP A 177 12.58 8.57 11.85
CA ASP A 177 13.55 9.53 12.38
C ASP A 177 14.90 8.84 12.61
N VAL A 178 15.98 9.49 12.21
CA VAL A 178 17.34 8.91 12.30
C VAL A 178 17.74 8.62 13.75
N GLU A 179 17.41 9.50 14.68
CA GLU A 179 17.83 9.36 16.08
C GLU A 179 16.97 8.34 16.83
N ASP A 180 15.67 8.28 16.54
CA ASP A 180 14.81 7.20 17.04
C ASP A 180 15.26 5.81 16.55
N TRP A 181 15.57 5.68 15.25
CA TRP A 181 16.09 4.44 14.69
C TRP A 181 17.43 4.03 15.33
N LYS A 182 18.38 4.96 15.50
CA LYS A 182 19.65 4.69 16.21
C LYS A 182 19.42 4.30 17.67
N ALA A 183 18.51 4.97 18.37
CA ALA A 183 18.20 4.70 19.77
C ALA A 183 17.65 3.28 19.98
N LYS A 184 17.02 2.71 18.95
CA LYS A 184 16.55 1.32 18.91
C LYS A 184 17.60 0.33 18.38
N ALA A 185 18.88 0.69 18.46
CA ALA A 185 20.01 -0.10 17.99
C ALA A 185 20.07 -0.31 16.46
N GLY A 186 19.58 0.67 15.70
CA GLY A 186 19.78 0.72 14.26
C GLY A 186 21.26 0.73 13.87
N ASP A 187 21.60 -0.14 12.91
CA ASP A 187 22.96 -0.32 12.39
C ASP A 187 22.97 -0.12 10.87
N VAL A 188 23.73 0.88 10.40
CA VAL A 188 23.81 1.21 8.97
C VAL A 188 24.50 0.12 8.17
N ASP A 189 25.36 -0.68 8.80
CA ASP A 189 26.06 -1.78 8.14
C ASP A 189 25.11 -2.96 7.84
N GLN A 190 23.96 -3.00 8.50
CA GLN A 190 22.89 -3.98 8.27
C GLN A 190 21.83 -3.48 7.27
N LEU A 191 21.86 -2.18 6.92
CA LEU A 191 20.97 -1.64 5.92
C LEU A 191 21.49 -1.95 4.51
N GLY A 192 20.56 -2.20 3.61
CA GLY A 192 20.85 -2.24 2.18
C GLY A 192 21.11 -0.83 1.64
N LYS A 193 20.31 -0.40 0.66
CA LYS A 193 20.38 0.98 0.17
C LYS A 193 19.53 1.87 1.07
N TYR A 194 20.12 2.94 1.57
CA TYR A 194 19.41 3.96 2.33
C TYR A 194 19.82 5.37 1.91
N THR A 195 19.03 6.36 2.30
CA THR A 195 19.34 7.78 2.15
C THR A 195 18.87 8.50 3.41
N VAL A 196 19.68 9.42 3.92
CA VAL A 196 19.26 10.35 4.98
C VAL A 196 18.87 11.66 4.32
N VAL A 197 17.69 12.16 4.67
CA VAL A 197 17.09 13.35 4.09
C VAL A 197 16.86 14.38 5.20
N ASP A 198 17.41 15.57 5.03
CA ASP A 198 17.14 16.69 5.92
C ASP A 198 15.74 17.28 5.63
N VAL A 199 14.98 17.48 6.70
CA VAL A 199 13.60 17.99 6.71
C VAL A 199 13.42 18.97 7.87
N THR A 200 12.34 19.75 7.87
CA THR A 200 12.00 20.57 9.02
C THR A 200 11.65 19.67 10.21
N PRO A 201 12.26 19.86 11.39
CA PRO A 201 11.91 19.06 12.56
C PRO A 201 10.41 19.18 12.92
N GLY A 202 9.75 18.06 13.17
CA GLY A 202 8.34 18.04 13.54
C GLY A 202 7.61 16.74 13.22
N THR A 203 6.28 16.80 13.26
CA THR A 203 5.38 15.68 12.98
C THR A 203 4.92 15.72 11.53
N TYR A 204 5.11 14.63 10.81
CA TYR A 204 4.69 14.47 9.42
C TYR A 204 3.49 13.54 9.30
N ARG A 205 2.47 13.94 8.54
CA ARG A 205 1.35 13.06 8.16
C ARG A 205 1.66 12.39 6.83
N PHE A 206 1.47 11.08 6.79
CA PHE A 206 1.51 10.28 5.57
C PHE A 206 0.08 9.88 5.21
N THR A 207 -0.34 10.18 3.99
CA THR A 207 -1.59 9.68 3.40
C THR A 207 -1.23 8.68 2.32
N LEU A 208 -1.54 7.39 2.53
CA LEU A 208 -1.15 6.29 1.65
C LEU A 208 -2.35 5.80 0.83
N HIS A 209 -2.13 5.64 -0.48
CA HIS A 209 -3.20 5.38 -1.46
C HIS A 209 -3.28 3.92 -1.92
N ALA A 210 -2.29 3.09 -1.58
CA ALA A 210 -2.18 1.74 -2.12
C ALA A 210 -3.36 0.80 -1.79
N GLY A 211 -4.11 1.09 -0.72
CA GLY A 211 -5.30 0.34 -0.33
C GLY A 211 -6.61 0.88 -0.92
N GLU A 212 -6.59 2.00 -1.66
CA GLU A 212 -7.78 2.62 -2.21
C GLU A 212 -8.39 1.80 -3.35
N ARG A 213 -9.72 1.81 -3.45
CA ARG A 213 -10.39 1.15 -4.57
C ARG A 213 -10.02 1.83 -5.89
N GLY A 214 -9.48 1.03 -6.81
CA GLY A 214 -9.09 1.52 -8.14
C GLY A 214 -7.67 2.07 -8.20
N PHE A 215 -6.91 2.03 -7.10
CA PHE A 215 -5.47 2.27 -7.15
C PHE A 215 -4.82 1.37 -8.21
N ASP A 216 -4.01 1.97 -9.08
CA ASP A 216 -3.36 1.28 -10.19
C ASP A 216 -1.87 1.57 -10.19
N HIS A 217 -1.08 0.67 -9.59
CA HIS A 217 0.38 0.77 -9.62
C HIS A 217 0.98 0.47 -11.00
N TYR A 218 0.16 0.11 -11.99
CA TYR A 218 0.54 0.00 -13.41
C TYR A 218 -0.08 1.11 -14.26
N ALA A 219 -0.59 2.19 -13.66
CA ALA A 219 -1.13 3.32 -14.42
C ALA A 219 -0.07 3.85 -15.41
N GLU A 220 -0.54 4.32 -16.58
CA GLU A 220 0.32 4.96 -17.59
C GLU A 220 0.89 6.30 -17.11
N GLY A 221 0.30 6.89 -16.06
CA GLY A 221 0.69 8.15 -15.44
C GLY A 221 1.58 7.97 -14.21
N THR A 222 2.04 9.09 -13.63
CA THR A 222 2.80 9.06 -12.37
C THR A 222 1.96 8.42 -11.28
N VAL A 223 2.49 7.36 -10.67
CA VAL A 223 1.82 6.67 -9.57
C VAL A 223 2.27 7.30 -8.26
N VAL A 224 1.34 7.90 -7.53
CA VAL A 224 1.59 8.46 -6.20
C VAL A 224 1.14 7.45 -5.15
N PHE A 225 2.09 6.90 -4.40
CA PHE A 225 1.82 5.94 -3.32
C PHE A 225 1.46 6.63 -2.02
N ALA A 226 2.10 7.77 -1.73
CA ALA A 226 1.80 8.55 -0.55
C ALA A 226 2.07 10.04 -0.73
N HIS A 227 1.27 10.86 -0.06
CA HIS A 227 1.55 12.25 0.24
C HIS A 227 2.14 12.36 1.65
N VAL A 228 3.15 13.22 1.81
CA VAL A 228 3.82 13.45 3.09
C VAL A 228 3.86 14.95 3.35
N GLU A 229 3.34 15.40 4.48
CA GLU A 229 3.24 16.82 4.81
C GLU A 229 3.56 17.06 6.29
N LEU A 230 4.28 18.14 6.58
CA LEU A 230 4.47 18.59 7.95
C LEU A 230 3.15 19.12 8.50
N VAL A 231 2.69 18.56 9.62
CA VAL A 231 1.46 18.98 10.29
C VAL A 231 1.72 19.77 11.57
N THR A 232 2.88 19.62 12.18
CA THR A 232 3.27 20.35 13.40
C THR A 232 4.78 20.48 13.46
N GLU A 233 5.30 21.71 13.49
CA GLU A 233 6.74 21.95 13.74
C GLU A 233 7.13 21.56 15.16
N ALA A 234 8.35 21.02 15.32
CA ALA A 234 8.92 20.82 16.64
C ALA A 234 9.23 22.20 17.30
N PRO A 235 9.20 22.30 18.64
CA PRO A 235 9.58 23.53 19.32
C PRO A 235 11.01 23.94 18.94
N ALA A 236 11.20 25.23 18.64
CA ALA A 236 12.56 25.77 18.48
C ALA A 236 13.33 25.62 19.79
N HIS A 237 14.44 24.86 19.75
CA HIS A 237 15.34 24.65 20.88
C HIS A 237 16.31 25.81 21.09
#